data_AF-A0A073CDB2-F1
#
_entry.id   AF-A0A073CDB2-F1
#
_cell.length_a   1.000
_cell.length_b   1.000
_cell.length_c   1.000
_cell.angle_alpha   90.00
_cell.angle_beta   90.00
_cell.angle_gamma   90.00
#
_symmetry.space_group_name_H-M   'P 1'
#
loop_
_entity.id
_entity.type
_entity.pdbx_description
1 polymer ?
#
loop_
_entity_poly.entity_id
_entity_poly.type
_entity_poly.pdbx_seq_one_letter_code
_entity_poly.pdbx_strand_id
1 'polypeptide(L)'
;MGDLEPNLKSYLERLSESEKQVIYWLANQDQPVNISQKPANIELSKPQFWQVIQSLIRHNLIEKVEAEGRSLFLLNPIFQHYIKQKIKG
;
A
#
# COMPACT_ATOMS: atom_id res chain seq x y z
N MET A 1 -7.99 18.70 5.89
CA MET A 1 -7.93 17.28 6.30
C MET A 1 -7.80 17.14 7.83
N GLY A 2 -8.32 18.08 8.63
CA GLY A 2 -8.01 18.18 10.07
C GLY A 2 -8.55 17.05 10.95
N ASP A 3 -9.69 16.44 10.59
CA ASP A 3 -10.36 15.45 11.47
C ASP A 3 -10.03 13.99 11.14
N LEU A 4 -9.47 13.73 9.95
CA LEU A 4 -9.14 12.36 9.50
C LEU A 4 -7.67 12.01 9.73
N GLU A 5 -6.78 13.00 9.82
CA GLU A 5 -5.33 12.79 9.99
C GLU A 5 -4.96 11.93 11.21
N PRO A 6 -5.52 12.14 12.42
CA PRO A 6 -5.17 11.32 13.58
C PRO A 6 -5.56 9.84 13.41
N ASN A 7 -6.72 9.60 12.76
CA ASN A 7 -7.22 8.25 12.50
C ASN A 7 -6.35 7.53 11.47
N LEU A 8 -5.96 8.21 10.39
CA LEU A 8 -5.05 7.67 9.38
C LEU A 8 -3.67 7.37 9.98
N LYS A 9 -3.14 8.30 10.79
CA LYS A 9 -1.86 8.11 11.49
C LYS A 9 -1.89 6.87 12.38
N SER A 10 -2.87 6.79 13.28
CA SER A 10 -2.99 5.66 14.21
C SER A 10 -3.14 4.33 13.48
N TYR A 11 -3.87 4.32 12.37
CA TYR A 11 -4.01 3.12 11.55
C TYR A 11 -2.66 2.66 10.96
N LEU A 12 -1.89 3.57 10.38
CA LEU A 12 -0.59 3.27 9.79
C LEU A 12 0.47 2.86 10.82
N GLU A 13 0.43 3.43 12.02
CA GLU A 13 1.36 3.07 13.11
C GLU A 13 1.20 1.62 13.58
N ARG A 14 -0.01 1.06 13.47
CA ARG A 14 -0.34 -0.32 13.90
C ARG A 14 0.02 -1.39 12.87
N LEU A 15 0.42 -0.99 11.66
CA LEU A 15 0.87 -1.92 10.63
C LEU A 15 2.18 -2.58 11.04
N SER A 16 2.35 -3.84 10.65
CA SER A 16 3.64 -4.52 10.76
C SER A 16 4.70 -3.86 9.86
N GLU A 17 5.98 -4.09 10.15
CA GLU A 17 7.07 -3.52 9.35
C GLU A 17 7.02 -4.01 7.88
N SER A 18 6.59 -5.24 7.65
CA SER A 18 6.40 -5.79 6.31
C SER A 18 5.23 -5.13 5.56
N GLU A 19 4.12 -4.85 6.27
CA GLU A 19 3.00 -4.07 5.71
C GLU A 19 3.44 -2.64 5.38
N LYS A 20 4.15 -1.97 6.31
CA LYS A 20 4.73 -0.63 6.09
C LYS A 20 5.61 -0.61 4.84
N GLN A 21 6.50 -1.58 4.68
CA GLN A 21 7.38 -1.68 3.50
C GLN A 21 6.57 -1.73 2.19
N VAL A 22 5.49 -2.51 2.15
CA VAL A 22 4.63 -2.64 0.95
C VAL A 22 3.82 -1.36 0.70
N ILE A 23 3.21 -0.75 1.73
CA ILE A 23 2.43 0.47 1.54
C ILE A 23 3.29 1.68 1.17
N TYR A 24 4.52 1.80 1.69
CA TYR A 24 5.45 2.86 1.29
C TYR A 24 5.92 2.67 -0.16
N TRP A 25 6.13 1.43 -0.59
CA TRP A 25 6.40 1.14 -1.99
C TRP A 25 5.20 1.53 -2.89
N LEU A 26 3.98 1.13 -2.54
CA LEU A 26 2.77 1.45 -3.29
C LEU A 26 2.47 2.96 -3.31
N ALA A 27 2.72 3.65 -2.20
CA ALA A 27 2.49 5.10 -2.10
C ALA A 27 3.33 5.87 -3.14
N ASN A 28 4.51 5.36 -3.51
CA ASN A 28 5.39 5.94 -4.52
C ASN A 28 5.05 5.54 -5.97
N GLN A 29 4.00 4.74 -6.19
CA GLN A 29 3.54 4.40 -7.54
C GLN A 29 2.47 5.41 -7.98
N ASP A 30 2.69 6.05 -9.13
CA ASP A 30 1.71 6.98 -9.71
C ASP A 30 0.66 6.28 -10.58
N GLN A 31 0.85 4.98 -10.85
CA GLN A 31 -0.06 4.13 -11.63
C GLN A 31 -0.33 2.82 -10.89
N PRO A 32 -1.49 2.18 -11.11
CA PRO A 32 -1.76 0.84 -10.59
C PRO A 32 -0.70 -0.16 -11.05
N VAL A 33 -0.21 -0.99 -10.13
CA VAL A 33 0.90 -1.91 -10.38
C VAL A 33 0.46 -3.36 -10.40
N ASN A 34 1.15 -4.16 -11.22
CA ASN A 34 0.99 -5.60 -11.21
C ASN A 34 1.84 -6.21 -10.08
N ILE A 35 1.18 -6.59 -8.99
CA ILE A 35 1.83 -7.21 -7.82
C ILE A 35 2.16 -8.69 -8.04
N SER A 36 1.79 -9.29 -9.17
CA SER A 36 2.19 -10.67 -9.50
C SER A 36 3.71 -10.80 -9.59
N GLN A 37 4.41 -9.68 -9.84
CA GLN A 37 5.86 -9.58 -9.74
C GLN A 37 6.23 -8.81 -8.48
N LYS A 38 6.93 -9.48 -7.54
CA LYS A 38 7.47 -8.82 -6.36
C LYS A 38 8.53 -7.80 -6.78
N PRO A 39 8.45 -6.54 -6.34
CA PRO A 39 9.48 -5.54 -6.57
C PRO A 39 10.86 -5.97 -6.02
N ALA A 40 11.93 -5.53 -6.68
CA ALA A 40 13.30 -5.85 -6.27
C ALA A 40 13.71 -5.16 -4.96
N ASN A 41 13.16 -3.96 -4.69
CA ASN A 41 13.42 -3.16 -3.50
C ASN A 41 12.62 -3.60 -2.25
N ILE A 42 11.82 -4.68 -2.36
CA ILE A 42 11.13 -5.29 -1.22
C ILE A 42 11.92 -6.52 -0.78
N GLU A 43 12.41 -6.50 0.46
CA GLU A 43 13.28 -7.53 1.04
C GLU A 43 12.51 -8.80 1.48
N LEU A 44 11.19 -8.78 1.38
CA LEU A 44 10.34 -9.93 1.68
C LEU A 44 10.55 -11.06 0.67
N SER A 45 10.47 -12.31 1.15
CA SER A 45 10.31 -13.47 0.25
C SER A 45 8.98 -13.38 -0.51
N LYS A 46 8.86 -14.10 -1.63
CA LYS A 46 7.60 -14.12 -2.41
C LYS A 46 6.38 -14.54 -1.57
N PRO A 47 6.44 -15.59 -0.72
CA PRO A 47 5.29 -15.95 0.13
C PRO A 47 4.93 -14.87 1.15
N GLN A 48 5.93 -14.25 1.80
CA GLN A 48 5.70 -13.16 2.76
C GLN A 48 5.07 -11.95 2.08
N PHE A 49 5.55 -11.58 0.89
CA PHE A 49 4.96 -10.48 0.12
C PHE A 49 3.48 -10.73 -0.20
N TRP A 50 3.13 -11.96 -0.63
CA TRP A 50 1.73 -12.32 -0.88
C TRP A 50 0.87 -12.30 0.39
N GLN A 51 1.39 -12.76 1.52
CA GLN A 51 0.68 -12.68 2.81
C GLN A 51 0.39 -11.22 3.20
N VAL A 52 1.36 -10.32 2.99
CA VAL A 52 1.18 -8.89 3.24
C VAL A 52 0.12 -8.30 2.32
N ILE A 53 0.19 -8.56 1.01
CA ILE A 53 -0.84 -8.11 0.05
C ILE A 53 -2.24 -8.55 0.50
N GLN A 54 -2.42 -9.82 0.86
CA GLN A 54 -3.71 -10.35 1.31
C GLN A 54 -4.20 -9.66 2.58
N SER A 55 -3.29 -9.38 3.53
CA SER A 55 -3.61 -8.60 4.74
C SER A 55 -4.13 -7.22 4.36
N LEU A 56 -3.39 -6.48 3.54
CA LEU A 56 -3.72 -5.12 3.13
C LEU A 56 -5.03 -5.03 2.35
N ILE A 57 -5.38 -6.05 1.55
CA ILE A 57 -6.67 -6.16 0.87
C ILE A 57 -7.83 -6.34 1.86
N ARG A 58 -7.71 -7.24 2.85
CA ARG A 58 -8.76 -7.42 3.90
C ARG A 58 -9.01 -6.14 4.70
N HIS A 59 -7.98 -5.31 4.78
CA HIS A 59 -7.96 -4.06 5.54
C HIS A 59 -8.35 -2.84 4.70
N ASN A 60 -8.75 -3.03 3.44
CA ASN A 60 -9.12 -1.95 2.51
C ASN A 60 -8.02 -0.89 2.30
N LEU A 61 -6.75 -1.27 2.53
CA LEU A 61 -5.60 -0.40 2.26
C LEU A 61 -5.18 -0.42 0.80
N ILE A 62 -5.43 -1.53 0.11
CA ILE A 62 -5.13 -1.69 -1.32
C ILE A 62 -6.44 -1.86 -2.08
N GLU A 63 -6.55 -1.16 -3.20
CA GLU A 63 -7.64 -1.29 -4.16
C GLU A 63 -7.18 -2.13 -5.35
N LYS A 64 -8.08 -2.98 -5.84
CA LYS A 64 -7.88 -3.80 -7.04
C LYS A 64 -8.57 -3.10 -8.21
N VAL A 65 -7.85 -2.93 -9.32
CA VAL A 65 -8.37 -2.36 -10.58
C VAL A 65 -8.17 -3.39 -11.68
N GLU A 66 -9.21 -3.63 -12.48
CA GLU A 66 -9.08 -4.44 -13.69
C GLU A 66 -8.70 -3.54 -14.87
N ALA A 67 -7.59 -3.84 -15.52
CA ALA A 67 -7.12 -3.14 -16.72
C ALA A 67 -6.55 -4.16 -17.71
N GLU A 68 -7.00 -4.11 -18.97
CA GLU A 68 -6.51 -4.98 -20.06
C GLU A 68 -6.53 -6.49 -19.71
N GLY A 69 -7.57 -6.94 -19.00
CA GLY A 69 -7.69 -8.34 -18.57
C GLY A 69 -6.72 -8.75 -17.45
N ARG A 70 -6.08 -7.79 -16.79
CA ARG A 70 -5.16 -8.00 -15.67
C ARG A 70 -5.65 -7.26 -14.44
N SER A 71 -5.42 -7.89 -13.29
CA SER A 71 -5.62 -7.28 -11.99
C SER A 71 -4.40 -6.45 -11.59
N LEU A 72 -4.60 -5.14 -11.51
CA LEU A 72 -3.64 -4.18 -11.00
C LEU A 72 -4.07 -3.70 -9.61
N PHE A 73 -3.12 -3.13 -8.87
CA PHE A 73 -3.34 -2.76 -7.49
C PHE A 73 -2.73 -1.39 -7.20
N LEU A 74 -3.42 -0.59 -6.40
CA LEU A 74 -2.93 0.69 -5.91
C LEU A 74 -3.22 0.82 -4.42
N LEU A 75 -2.48 1.68 -3.74
CA LEU A 75 -2.83 2.06 -2.38
C LEU A 75 -4.12 2.90 -2.43
N ASN A 76 -4.99 2.72 -1.43
CA ASN A 76 -6.18 3.54 -1.28
C ASN A 76 -5.80 5.05 -1.34
N PRO A 77 -6.48 5.86 -2.16
CA PRO A 77 -6.06 7.24 -2.43
C PRO A 77 -5.93 8.14 -1.19
N ILE A 78 -6.74 7.91 -0.14
CA ILE A 78 -6.69 8.68 1.11
C ILE A 78 -5.37 8.40 1.82
N PHE A 79 -5.00 7.13 1.97
CA PHE A 79 -3.74 6.74 2.58
C PHE A 79 -2.54 7.14 1.71
N GLN A 80 -2.63 7.01 0.40
CA GLN A 80 -1.57 7.45 -0.51
C GLN A 80 -1.31 8.96 -0.38
N HIS A 81 -2.37 9.76 -0.35
CA HIS A 81 -2.25 11.19 -0.16
C HIS A 81 -1.63 11.54 1.19
N TYR A 82 -2.10 10.91 2.28
CA TYR A 82 -1.55 11.11 3.61
C TYR A 82 -0.04 10.77 3.69
N ILE A 83 0.36 9.61 3.16
CA ILE A 83 1.76 9.19 3.15
C ILE A 83 2.63 10.14 2.32
N LYS A 84 2.19 10.52 1.10
CA LYS A 84 2.93 11.46 0.25
C LYS A 84 3.10 12.84 0.89
N GLN A 85 2.13 13.31 1.69
CA GLN A 85 2.28 14.55 2.45
C GLN A 85 3.34 14.45 3.55
N LYS A 86 3.38 13.34 4.30
CA LYS A 86 4.34 13.17 5.41
C LYS A 86 5.76 12.81 4.96
N ILE A 87 5.95 12.24 3.77
CA ILE A 87 7.29 11.99 3.18
C ILE A 87 7.95 13.30 2.69
N LYS A 88 7.15 14.29 2.29
CA LYS A 88 7.64 15.59 1.81
C LYS A 88 7.86 16.62 2.93
N GLY A 89 7.57 16.26 4.18
CA GLY A 89 7.68 17.13 5.36
C GLY A 89 8.93 16.86 6.18
#